data_AF-A0A5V5HL94-F1
#
_entry.id   AF-A0A5V5HL94-F1
#
_cell.length_a   1.000
_cell.length_b   1.000
_cell.length_c   1.000
_cell.angle_alpha   90.00
_cell.angle_beta   90.00
_cell.angle_gamma   90.00
#
_symmetry.space_group_name_H-M   'P 1'
#
loop_
_entity.id
_entity.type
_entity.pdbx_description
1 polymer ?
#
loop_
_entity_poly.entity_id
_entity_poly.type
_entity_poly.pdbx_seq_one_letter_code
_entity_poly.pdbx_strand_id
1 'polypeptide(L)'
;MNPICSLAELNENLVPFTARQVTSKLIWRAEDSLNIEVLQKACSYIIDSASSSSHKIFHAERYGGSGIQRNGGGARCGFDGSYQ
;
A
#
# COMPACT_ATOMS: atom_id res chain seq x y z
N MET A 1 3.80 25.79 26.41
CA MET A 1 2.97 25.99 25.21
C MET A 1 3.41 24.97 24.19
N ASN A 2 2.55 24.02 23.81
CA ASN A 2 2.86 23.12 22.70
C ASN A 2 2.72 23.92 21.40
N PRO A 3 3.70 23.87 20.49
CA PRO A 3 3.59 24.57 19.21
C PRO A 3 2.40 24.02 18.45
N ILE A 4 1.59 24.93 17.88
CA ILE A 4 0.54 24.59 16.94
C ILE A 4 1.26 24.22 15.64
N CYS A 5 1.34 22.92 15.33
CA CYS A 5 1.90 22.45 14.07
C CYS A 5 0.83 22.53 12.99
N SER A 6 1.13 23.22 11.89
CA SER A 6 0.28 23.26 10.70
C SER A 6 0.44 21.96 9.91
N LEU A 7 -0.64 21.47 9.30
CA LEU A 7 -0.58 20.30 8.41
C LEU A 7 0.43 20.48 7.27
N ALA A 8 0.65 21.71 6.81
CA ALA A 8 1.61 22.03 5.75
C ALA A 8 3.08 21.85 6.17
N GLU A 9 3.36 21.72 7.47
CA GLU A 9 4.70 21.56 8.02
C GLU A 9 5.05 20.08 8.26
N LEU A 10 4.11 19.16 8.01
CA LEU A 10 4.33 17.73 8.13
C LEU A 10 5.09 17.20 6.92
N ASN A 11 6.12 16.41 7.16
CA ASN A 11 6.83 15.71 6.09
C ASN A 11 5.98 14.58 5.54
N GLU A 12 5.99 14.42 4.20
CA GLU A 12 5.42 13.26 3.56
C GLU A 12 6.10 11.99 4.07
N ASN A 13 5.28 11.03 4.51
CA ASN A 13 5.76 9.83 5.17
C ASN A 13 5.60 8.57 4.33
N LEU A 14 5.37 8.74 3.03
CA LEU A 14 5.19 7.63 2.09
C LEU A 14 6.53 7.14 1.55
N VAL A 15 6.68 5.82 1.47
CA VAL A 15 7.84 5.14 0.90
C VAL A 15 7.40 4.35 -0.32
N PRO A 16 7.96 4.62 -1.51
CA PRO A 16 7.66 3.80 -2.66
C PRO A 16 8.28 2.41 -2.51
N PHE A 17 7.56 1.38 -2.91
CA PHE A 17 8.06 0.03 -3.10
C PHE A 17 7.43 -0.59 -4.33
N THR A 18 8.13 -1.56 -4.90
CA THR A 18 7.70 -2.21 -6.13
C THR A 18 7.05 -3.55 -5.80
N ALA A 19 5.92 -3.83 -6.45
CA ALA A 19 5.27 -5.12 -6.38
C ALA A 19 4.99 -5.63 -7.80
N ARG A 20 5.08 -6.95 -7.98
CA ARG A 20 4.77 -7.60 -9.24
C ARG A 20 3.34 -8.12 -9.27
N GLN A 21 2.74 -8.13 -10.45
CA GLN A 21 1.40 -8.71 -10.61
C GLN A 21 1.43 -10.23 -10.48
N VAL A 22 0.38 -10.81 -9.89
CA VAL A 22 0.17 -12.26 -9.77
C VAL A 22 -1.22 -12.67 -10.20
N THR A 23 -1.37 -13.95 -10.54
CA THR A 23 -2.69 -14.56 -10.69
C THR A 23 -3.29 -14.81 -9.30
N SER A 24 -4.53 -14.37 -9.09
CA SER A 24 -5.29 -14.58 -7.86
C SER A 24 -6.75 -14.89 -8.18
N LYS A 25 -7.54 -15.23 -7.15
CA LYS A 25 -9.00 -15.39 -7.25
C LYS A 25 -9.68 -14.54 -6.19
N LEU A 26 -10.78 -13.90 -6.56
CA LEU A 26 -11.60 -13.11 -5.64
C LEU A 26 -12.51 -14.05 -4.84
N ILE A 27 -12.44 -13.99 -3.51
CA ILE A 27 -13.23 -14.87 -2.63
C ILE A 27 -14.51 -14.16 -2.17
N TRP A 28 -14.47 -12.83 -1.99
CA TRP A 28 -15.60 -12.04 -1.55
C TRP A 28 -15.44 -10.57 -1.98
N ARG A 29 -16.57 -9.87 -2.19
CA ARG A 29 -16.63 -8.41 -2.38
C ARG A 29 -17.96 -7.86 -1.87
N ALA A 30 -17.98 -6.57 -1.50
CA ALA A 30 -19.21 -5.84 -1.22
C ALA A 30 -20.06 -5.65 -2.49
N GLU A 31 -21.38 -5.56 -2.35
CA GLU A 31 -22.32 -5.51 -3.49
C GLU A 31 -22.08 -4.30 -4.40
N ASP A 32 -21.79 -3.13 -3.82
CA ASP A 32 -21.57 -1.87 -4.55
C ASP A 32 -20.13 -1.68 -5.07
N SER A 33 -19.31 -2.72 -5.05
CA SER A 33 -17.92 -2.65 -5.51
C SER A 33 -17.79 -2.78 -7.05
N LEU A 34 -16.63 -2.39 -7.58
CA LEU A 34 -16.27 -2.56 -8.99
C LEU A 34 -16.37 -4.02 -9.44
N ASN A 35 -16.46 -4.22 -10.77
CA ASN A 35 -16.44 -5.55 -11.38
C ASN A 35 -15.18 -6.33 -10.95
N ILE A 36 -15.34 -7.65 -10.76
CA ILE A 36 -14.32 -8.64 -10.40
C ILE A 36 -13.03 -8.47 -11.21
N GLU A 37 -13.13 -8.32 -12.53
CA GLU A 37 -11.94 -8.21 -13.41
C GLU A 37 -11.11 -6.97 -13.09
N VAL A 38 -11.79 -5.86 -12.77
CA VAL A 38 -11.16 -4.59 -12.41
C VAL A 38 -10.45 -4.74 -11.06
N LEU A 39 -11.13 -5.30 -10.07
CA LEU A 39 -10.54 -5.54 -8.73
C LEU A 39 -9.34 -6.48 -8.78
N GLN A 40 -9.44 -7.58 -9.53
CA GLN A 40 -8.33 -8.53 -9.68
C GLN A 40 -7.11 -7.87 -10.33
N LYS A 41 -7.31 -7.09 -11.40
CA LYS A 41 -6.22 -6.38 -12.07
C LYS A 41 -5.60 -5.30 -11.16
N ALA A 42 -6.40 -4.66 -10.32
CA ALA A 42 -5.96 -3.59 -9.42
C ALA A 42 -5.23 -4.09 -8.17
N CYS A 43 -5.61 -5.25 -7.61
CA CYS A 43 -5.19 -5.67 -6.27
C CYS A 43 -4.34 -6.96 -6.21
N SER A 44 -4.07 -7.65 -7.32
CA SER A 44 -3.31 -8.92 -7.31
C SER A 44 -1.81 -8.70 -7.45
N TYR A 45 -1.14 -8.29 -6.36
CA TYR A 45 0.31 -8.00 -6.36
C TYR A 45 1.04 -8.63 -5.17
N ILE A 46 2.32 -8.96 -5.35
CA ILE A 46 3.23 -9.37 -4.28
C ILE A 46 4.54 -8.59 -4.36
N ILE A 47 5.17 -8.35 -3.21
CA ILE A 47 6.53 -7.85 -3.17
C ILE A 47 7.46 -9.02 -3.53
N ASP A 48 8.20 -8.86 -4.63
CA ASP A 48 9.17 -9.85 -5.10
C ASP A 48 10.46 -9.11 -5.47
N SER A 49 11.54 -9.37 -4.74
CA SER A 49 12.84 -8.75 -4.95
C SER A 49 13.60 -9.29 -6.17
N ALA A 50 13.12 -10.38 -6.78
CA ALA A 50 13.86 -11.12 -7.80
C ALA A 50 13.26 -11.03 -9.22
N SER A 51 12.08 -10.44 -9.40
CA SER A 51 11.37 -10.50 -10.68
C SER A 51 11.68 -9.33 -11.62
N SER A 52 11.66 -9.59 -12.92
CA SER A 52 11.70 -8.59 -14.01
C SER A 52 10.34 -8.38 -14.69
N SER A 53 9.25 -8.84 -14.06
CA SER A 53 7.89 -8.86 -14.64
C SER A 53 7.20 -7.48 -14.65
N SER A 54 5.89 -7.40 -14.95
CA SER A 54 5.18 -6.12 -14.85
C SER A 54 5.13 -5.66 -13.39
N HIS A 55 5.65 -4.47 -13.16
CA HIS A 55 5.79 -3.89 -11.84
C HIS A 55 4.88 -2.67 -11.69
N LYS A 56 4.30 -2.53 -10.50
CA LYS A 56 3.58 -1.34 -10.07
C LYS A 56 4.24 -0.79 -8.83
N ILE A 57 4.30 0.54 -8.73
CA ILE A 57 4.79 1.23 -7.55
C ILE A 57 3.60 1.42 -6.61
N PHE A 58 3.80 1.01 -5.36
CA PHE A 58 2.92 1.25 -4.24
C PHE A 58 3.65 2.10 -3.20
N HIS A 59 2.90 2.76 -2.34
CA HIS A 59 3.41 3.62 -1.29
C HIS A 59 3.00 3.08 0.07
N ALA A 60 3.94 3.04 1.00
CA ALA A 60 3.69 2.64 2.39
C ALA A 60 4.02 3.79 3.34
N GLU A 61 3.17 4.04 4.33
CA GLU A 61 3.48 4.98 5.40
C GLU A 61 4.61 4.45 6.29
N ARG A 62 5.58 5.29 6.70
CA ARG A 62 6.55 4.92 7.75
C ARG A 62 5.96 5.22 9.12
N TYR A 63 5.17 4.32 9.67
CA TYR A 63 4.81 4.42 11.08
C TYR A 63 5.74 3.57 11.95
N GLY A 64 5.96 4.03 13.18
CA GLY A 64 6.74 3.34 14.19
C GLY A 64 6.36 3.87 15.56
N GLY A 65 6.91 3.28 16.62
CA GLY A 65 6.63 3.70 17.99
C GLY A 65 6.83 2.57 18.97
N SER A 66 6.78 2.89 20.27
CA SER A 66 6.85 1.89 21.33
C SER A 66 5.78 0.80 21.12
N GLY A 67 6.20 -0.46 21.07
CA GLY A 67 5.32 -1.61 20.79
C GLY A 67 5.26 -2.03 19.32
N ILE A 68 5.65 -1.15 18.40
CA ILE A 68 5.85 -1.47 16.98
C ILE A 68 7.36 -1.68 16.80
N GLN A 69 7.81 -2.94 16.91
CA GLN A 69 9.23 -3.30 16.75
C GLN A 69 9.70 -3.12 15.28
N ARG A 70 10.55 -4.01 14.75
CA ARG A 70 11.08 -3.94 13.37
C ARG A 70 10.04 -4.06 12.25
N ASN A 71 8.75 -4.18 12.60
CA ASN A 71 7.63 -4.30 11.68
C ASN A 71 6.89 -2.96 11.47
N GLY A 72 7.49 -1.84 11.90
CA GLY A 72 6.95 -0.52 11.65
C GLY A 72 6.95 -0.17 10.17
N GLY A 73 5.77 0.10 9.62
CA GLY A 73 5.58 0.52 8.24
C GLY A 73 4.38 -0.14 7.55
N GLY A 74 3.74 0.60 6.66
CA GLY A 74 2.56 0.18 5.89
C GLY A 74 2.85 -0.78 4.73
N ALA A 75 4.03 -1.39 4.62
CA ALA A 75 4.40 -2.18 3.44
C ALA A 75 3.49 -3.40 3.19
N ARG A 76 2.69 -3.83 4.19
CA ARG A 76 1.65 -4.85 4.04
C ARG A 76 0.39 -4.35 3.32
N CYS A 77 0.19 -3.03 3.26
CA CYS A 77 -0.96 -2.32 2.73
C CYS A 77 -0.45 -1.19 1.82
N GLY A 78 -0.11 -1.53 0.58
CA GLY A 78 0.44 -0.57 -0.37
C GLY A 78 -0.64 0.31 -0.97
N PHE A 79 -0.48 1.63 -0.86
CA PHE A 79 -1.33 2.61 -1.53
C PHE A 79 -0.86 2.90 -2.96
N ASP A 80 -1.76 2.92 -3.94
CA ASP A 80 -1.44 3.21 -5.34
C ASP A 80 -2.08 4.50 -5.89
N GLY A 81 -2.76 5.27 -5.04
CA GLY A 81 -3.60 6.40 -5.46
C GLY A 81 -5.11 6.10 -5.44
N SER A 82 -5.51 4.83 -5.41
CA SER A 82 -6.91 4.38 -5.48
C SER A 82 -7.29 3.37 -4.39
N TYR A 83 -6.39 2.45 -4.05
CA TYR A 83 -6.58 1.37 -3.09
C TYR A 83 -5.41 1.32 -2.11
N GLN A 84 -5.68 0.84 -0.89
CA GLN A 84 -4.70 0.57 0.17
C GLN A 84 -4.94 -0.80 0.79
#